data_AF-A0A7W3NPZ9-F1
#
_entry.id   AF-A0A7W3NPZ9-F1
#
_cell.length_a   1.000
_cell.length_b   1.000
_cell.length_c   1.000
_cell.angle_alpha   90.00
_cell.angle_beta   90.00
_cell.angle_gamma   90.00
#
_symmetry.space_group_name_H-M   'P 1'
#
loop_
_entity.id
_entity.type
_entity.pdbx_description
1 polymer ?
#
loop_
_entity_poly.entity_id
_entity_poly.type
_entity_poly.pdbx_seq_one_letter_code
_entity_poly.pdbx_strand_id
1 'polypeptide(L)' 'MAAVGGTAVQDHVALAEIELCGELIIAASAAEDRLSLESIDEVLRVERQERDS' A
#
# COMPACT_ATOMS: atom_id res chain seq x y z
N MET A 1 14.04 -27.49 11.60
CA MET A 1 13.94 -26.71 10.35
C MET A 1 12.47 -26.36 10.15
N ALA A 2 12.05 -25.20 10.63
CA ALA A 2 10.65 -24.77 10.60
C ALA A 2 10.27 -24.29 9.19
N ALA A 3 9.02 -24.52 8.80
CA ALA A 3 8.49 -24.31 7.46
C ALA A 3 8.65 -22.85 6.98
N VAL A 4 9.66 -22.61 6.15
CA VAL A 4 9.95 -21.32 5.48
C VAL A 4 9.03 -21.03 4.28
N GLY A 5 8.04 -21.88 4.02
CA GLY A 5 7.12 -21.71 2.89
C GLY A 5 6.03 -20.65 3.12
N GLY A 6 5.66 -20.38 4.37
CA GLY A 6 4.59 -19.42 4.71
C GLY A 6 5.09 -17.98 4.87
N THR A 7 6.36 -17.78 5.21
CA THR A 7 6.95 -16.45 5.46
C THR A 7 7.25 -15.67 4.19
N ALA A 8 7.68 -16.32 3.10
CA ALA A 8 8.01 -15.60 1.87
C ALA A 8 6.77 -14.87 1.27
N VAL A 9 5.60 -15.51 1.25
CA VAL A 9 4.35 -14.89 0.78
C VAL A 9 3.87 -13.78 1.72
N GLN A 10 4.03 -13.96 3.04
CA GLN A 10 3.67 -12.94 4.03
C GLN A 10 4.59 -11.72 3.96
N ASP A 11 5.89 -11.91 3.70
CA ASP A 11 6.84 -10.82 3.48
C ASP A 11 6.44 -9.96 2.28
N HIS A 12 5.97 -10.56 1.18
CA HIS A 12 5.50 -9.81 0.01
C HIS A 12 4.23 -9.00 0.29
N VAL A 13 3.32 -9.52 1.11
CA VAL A 13 2.09 -8.79 1.51
C VAL A 13 2.44 -7.64 2.46
N ALA A 14 3.26 -7.91 3.48
CA ALA A 14 3.69 -6.88 4.42
C ALA A 14 4.50 -5.77 3.73
N LEU A 15 5.36 -6.13 2.78
CA LEU A 15 6.13 -5.15 2.00
C LEU A 15 5.19 -4.28 1.15
N ALA A 16 4.21 -4.88 0.47
CA ALA A 16 3.23 -4.14 -0.30
C ALA A 16 2.37 -3.20 0.56
N GLU A 17 2.01 -3.61 1.78
CA GLU A 17 1.30 -2.73 2.73
C GLU A 17 2.17 -1.55 3.19
N ILE A 18 3.48 -1.76 3.36
CA ILE A 18 4.42 -0.70 3.73
C ILE A 18 4.59 0.31 2.59
N GLU A 19 4.73 -0.16 1.35
CA GLU A 19 4.80 0.70 0.16
C GLU A 19 3.52 1.54 0.02
N LEU A 20 2.34 0.91 0.12
CA LEU A 20 1.06 1.59 0.09
C LEU A 20 0.91 2.63 1.22
N CYS A 21 1.37 2.32 2.43
CA CYS A 21 1.39 3.30 3.52
C CYS A 21 2.30 4.49 3.20
N GLY A 22 3.44 4.26 2.55
CA GLY A 22 4.35 5.31 2.07
C GLY A 22 3.68 6.24 1.07
N GLU A 23 3.03 5.67 0.05
CA GLU A 23 2.26 6.40 -0.97
C GLU A 23 1.16 7.27 -0.33
N LEU A 24 0.39 6.72 0.61
CA LEU A 24 -0.65 7.45 1.33
C LEU A 24 -0.09 8.59 2.19
N ILE A 25 1.10 8.42 2.79
CA ILE A 25 1.78 9.49 3.55
C ILE A 25 2.21 10.63 2.61
N ILE A 26 2.72 10.29 1.43
CA ILE A 26 3.13 11.29 0.43
C ILE A 26 1.89 12.05 -0.06
N ALA A 27 0.81 11.35 -0.42
CA ALA A 27 -0.45 11.96 -0.81
C ALA A 27 -1.02 12.86 0.30
N ALA A 28 -0.94 12.42 1.56
CA ALA A 28 -1.37 13.22 2.71
C ALA A 28 -0.51 14.47 2.92
N SER A 29 0.79 14.37 2.66
CA SER A 29 1.73 15.49 2.81
C SER A 29 1.60 16.51 1.68
N ALA A 30 1.16 16.07 0.50
CA ALA A 30 0.88 16.93 -0.64
C ALA A 30 -0.50 17.60 -0.56
N ALA A 31 -1.43 17.04 0.22
CA ALA A 31 -2.72 17.63 0.48
C ALA A 31 -2.59 18.85 1.42
N GLU A 32 -3.33 19.91 1.14
CA GLU A 32 -3.36 21.11 2.00
C GLU A 32 -4.09 20.84 3.33
N ASP A 33 -5.02 19.88 3.33
CA ASP A 33 -5.84 19.46 4.46
C ASP A 33 -5.83 17.93 4.60
N ARG A 34 -6.56 17.39 5.59
CA ARG A 34 -6.73 15.93 5.74
C ARG A 34 -7.25 15.33 4.44
N LEU A 35 -6.62 14.23 4.00
CA LEU A 35 -7.09 13.45 2.86
C LEU A 35 -8.58 13.11 3.00
N SER A 36 -9.31 13.40 1.94
CA SER A 36 -10.68 12.98 1.78
C SER A 36 -10.74 11.47 1.48
N LEU A 37 -11.88 10.86 1.78
CA LEU A 37 -12.10 9.44 1.51
C LEU A 37 -12.00 9.11 0.02
N GLU A 38 -12.42 10.03 -0.85
CA GLU A 38 -12.31 9.90 -2.31
C GLU A 38 -10.85 9.84 -2.78
N SER A 39 -9.97 10.70 -2.25
CA SER A 39 -8.54 10.68 -2.59
C SER A 39 -7.82 9.45 -2.05
N ILE A 40 -8.24 8.96 -0.88
CA ILE A 40 -7.72 7.70 -0.33
C ILE A 40 -8.12 6.51 -1.23
N ASP A 41 -9.38 6.45 -1.66
CA ASP A 41 -9.87 5.39 -2.54
C ASP A 41 -9.18 5.42 -3.91
N GLU A 42 -8.91 6.62 -4.44
CA GLU A 42 -8.14 6.80 -5.68
C GLU A 42 -6.74 6.21 -5.58
N VAL A 43 -5.98 6.56 -4.52
CA VAL A 43 -4.62 6.02 -4.30
C VAL A 43 -4.67 4.49 -4.14
N LEU A 44 -5.61 3.99 -3.33
CA LEU A 44 -5.80 2.53 -3.15
C LEU A 44 -6.14 1.81 -4.46
N ARG A 45 -6.86 2.48 -5.37
CA ARG A 45 -7.25 1.92 -6.67
C ARG A 45 -6.12 1.94 -7.68
N VAL A 46 -5.29 2.98 -7.70
CA VAL A 46 -4.09 3.06 -8.55
C VAL A 46 -3.11 1.98 -8.12
N GLU A 47 -2.79 1.89 -6.84
CA GLU A 47 -1.91 0.88 -6.26
C GLU A 47 -2.39 -0.56 -6.55
N ARG A 48 -3.70 -0.80 -6.48
CA ARG A 48 -4.27 -2.09 -6.87
C ARG A 48 -4.03 -2.37 -8.37
N GLN A 49 -4.25 -1.39 -9.23
CA GLN A 49 -4.07 -1.53 -10.68
C GLN A 49 -2.60 -1.78 -11.07
N GLU A 50 -1.67 -1.09 -10.42
CA GLU A 50 -0.23 -1.26 -10.64
C GLU A 50 0.25 -2.65 -10.19
N ARG A 51 -0.29 -3.18 -9.08
CA ARG A 51 0.04 -4.54 -8.59
C ARG A 51 -0.56 -5.66 -9.45
N ASP A 52 -1.65 -5.39 -10.13
CA ASP A 52 -2.33 -6.32 -11.04
C ASP A 52 -1.78 -6.25 -12.50
N SER A 53 -0.83 -5.34 -12.78
CA SER A 53 -0.19 -5.11 -14.10
C SER A 53 1.15 -5.83 -14.25
#